data_AF-U7FUU5-F1
#
_entry.id   AF-U7FUU5-F1
#
_cell.length_a   1.000
_cell.length_b   1.000
_cell.length_c   1.000
_cell.angle_alpha   90.00
_cell.angle_beta   90.00
_cell.angle_gamma   90.00
#
_symmetry.space_group_name_H-M   'P 1'
#
loop_
_entity.id
_entity.type
_entity.pdbx_description
1 polymer ?
#
loop_
_entity_poly.entity_id
_entity_poly.type
_entity_poly.pdbx_seq_one_letter_code
_entity_poly.pdbx_strand_id
1 'polypeptide(L)'
;MIDSTEVFQAVRRGYSELETASNTEIIDYFSSIDGDSVAGHVSHVKGILFEQEYVELLSAQGVEAQVFEATNHPVTDVAIMDGDNIVQEIQLKATDSSSYISAAIEENPDVGIVATSEVAASFDGDMVIDSGIEDAALEQAVSETVLDEAVNPLSPLSVIGWMFGLPF
;
A
#
# COMPACT_ATOMS: atom_id res chain seq x y z
N MET A 1 -2.28 8.24 -11.42
CA MET A 1 -3.44 7.62 -10.75
C MET A 1 -3.14 6.15 -10.76
N ILE A 2 -3.04 5.56 -9.57
CA ILE A 2 -2.70 4.14 -9.37
C ILE A 2 -3.85 3.30 -9.92
N ASP A 3 -3.55 2.20 -10.61
CA ASP A 3 -4.57 1.34 -11.21
C ASP A 3 -5.22 0.45 -10.13
N SER A 4 -6.54 0.32 -10.18
CA SER A 4 -7.27 -0.60 -9.30
C SER A 4 -6.75 -2.05 -9.37
N THR A 5 -6.18 -2.45 -10.51
CA THR A 5 -5.56 -3.76 -10.71
C THR A 5 -4.37 -3.95 -9.77
N GLU A 6 -3.53 -2.93 -9.59
CA GLU A 6 -2.37 -2.95 -8.67
C GLU A 6 -2.85 -3.10 -7.23
N VAL A 7 -3.90 -2.38 -6.85
CA VAL A 7 -4.51 -2.51 -5.52
C VAL A 7 -4.99 -3.94 -5.26
N PHE A 8 -5.69 -4.57 -6.22
CA PHE A 8 -6.11 -5.96 -6.06
C PHE A 8 -4.91 -6.94 -6.01
N GLN A 9 -3.81 -6.66 -6.71
CA GLN A 9 -2.59 -7.47 -6.58
C GLN A 9 -1.91 -7.29 -5.22
N ALA A 10 -1.87 -6.06 -4.69
CA ALA A 10 -1.40 -5.79 -3.35
C ALA A 10 -2.21 -6.56 -2.29
N VAL A 11 -3.55 -6.62 -2.43
CA VAL A 11 -4.39 -7.46 -1.57
C VAL A 11 -4.03 -8.94 -1.69
N ARG A 12 -3.92 -9.49 -2.90
CA ARG A 12 -3.57 -10.91 -3.08
C ARG A 12 -2.23 -11.29 -2.48
N ARG A 13 -1.26 -10.36 -2.52
CA ARG A 13 0.06 -10.54 -1.92
C ARG A 13 0.02 -10.42 -0.38
N GLY A 14 -0.84 -9.55 0.16
CA GLY A 14 -0.94 -9.31 1.61
C GLY A 14 -1.80 -10.32 2.38
N TYR A 15 -2.71 -11.01 1.69
CA TYR A 15 -3.68 -11.92 2.31
C TYR A 15 -3.60 -13.29 1.64
N SER A 16 -2.95 -14.24 2.31
CA SER A 16 -2.77 -15.61 1.82
C SER A 16 -4.11 -16.30 1.46
N GLU A 17 -5.17 -15.97 2.19
CA GLU A 17 -6.52 -16.47 1.96
C GLU A 17 -7.21 -15.83 0.75
N LEU A 18 -6.72 -14.68 0.28
CA LEU A 18 -7.24 -13.96 -0.89
C LEU A 18 -6.34 -14.11 -2.13
N GLU A 19 -5.22 -14.84 -2.05
CA GLU A 19 -4.22 -14.97 -3.13
C GLU A 19 -4.85 -15.31 -4.49
N THR A 20 -5.85 -16.21 -4.50
CA THR A 20 -6.56 -16.65 -5.70
C THR A 20 -7.98 -16.09 -5.83
N ALA A 21 -8.37 -15.19 -4.91
CA ALA A 21 -9.69 -14.59 -4.90
C ALA A 21 -9.90 -13.66 -6.10
N SER A 22 -11.12 -13.64 -6.61
CA SER A 22 -11.58 -12.66 -7.59
C SER A 22 -11.69 -11.27 -6.97
N ASN A 23 -11.72 -10.22 -7.80
CA ASN A 23 -11.88 -8.84 -7.32
C ASN A 23 -13.19 -8.67 -6.52
N THR A 24 -14.26 -9.36 -6.90
CA THR A 24 -15.54 -9.35 -6.17
C THR A 24 -15.42 -9.98 -4.79
N GLU A 25 -14.76 -11.13 -4.67
CA GLU A 25 -14.52 -11.78 -3.37
C GLU A 25 -13.65 -10.91 -2.45
N ILE A 26 -12.69 -10.17 -3.01
CA ILE A 26 -11.89 -9.20 -2.27
C ILE A 26 -12.76 -8.04 -1.76
N ILE A 27 -13.60 -7.44 -2.62
CA ILE A 27 -14.50 -6.35 -2.21
C ILE A 27 -15.46 -6.83 -1.11
N ASP A 28 -16.02 -8.03 -1.25
CA ASP A 28 -16.93 -8.61 -0.26
C ASP A 28 -16.22 -8.87 1.08
N TYR A 29 -14.97 -9.34 1.05
CA TYR A 29 -14.14 -9.49 2.25
C TYR A 29 -13.97 -8.15 2.96
N PHE A 30 -13.53 -7.10 2.25
CA PHE A 30 -13.28 -5.79 2.85
C PHE A 30 -14.56 -5.10 3.32
N SER A 31 -15.68 -5.31 2.63
CA SER A 31 -17.01 -4.82 3.05
C SER A 31 -17.51 -5.47 4.36
N SER A 32 -16.98 -6.64 4.71
CA SER A 32 -17.33 -7.36 5.94
C SER A 32 -16.46 -6.99 7.15
N ILE A 33 -15.39 -6.21 6.95
CA ILE A 33 -14.48 -5.79 8.01
C ILE A 33 -15.19 -4.76 8.90
N ASP A 34 -15.09 -4.96 10.21
CA ASP A 34 -15.57 -3.98 11.19
C ASP A 34 -14.86 -2.63 11.03
N GLY A 35 -15.61 -1.52 11.09
CA GLY A 35 -15.10 -0.17 10.85
C GLY A 35 -13.86 0.20 11.68
N ASP A 36 -13.73 -0.33 12.90
CA ASP A 36 -12.59 -0.09 13.79
C ASP A 36 -11.29 -0.75 13.28
N SER A 37 -11.38 -1.78 12.44
CA SER A 37 -10.23 -2.52 11.87
C SER A 37 -9.84 -2.03 10.47
N VAL A 38 -10.71 -1.33 9.76
CA VAL A 38 -10.52 -0.89 8.37
C VAL A 38 -9.20 -0.14 8.17
N ALA A 39 -8.86 0.79 9.08
CA ALA A 39 -7.64 1.57 8.97
C ALA A 39 -6.36 0.70 8.98
N GLY A 40 -6.36 -0.39 9.75
CA GLY A 40 -5.24 -1.33 9.78
C GLY A 40 -5.10 -2.12 8.48
N HIS A 41 -6.23 -2.57 7.92
CA HIS A 41 -6.24 -3.26 6.63
C HIS A 41 -5.82 -2.34 5.47
N VAL A 42 -6.29 -1.09 5.47
CA VAL A 42 -5.86 -0.07 4.49
C VAL A 42 -4.36 0.17 4.59
N SER A 43 -3.83 0.37 5.80
CA SER A 43 -2.39 0.59 6.03
C SER A 43 -1.54 -0.58 5.55
N HIS A 44 -2.01 -1.82 5.78
CA HIS A 44 -1.33 -3.02 5.31
C HIS A 44 -1.27 -3.07 3.78
N VAL A 45 -2.40 -2.86 3.10
CA VAL A 45 -2.45 -2.85 1.63
C VAL A 45 -1.64 -1.69 1.05
N LYS A 46 -1.67 -0.50 1.67
CA LYS A 46 -0.84 0.66 1.29
C LYS A 46 0.64 0.31 1.27
N GLY A 47 1.15 -0.40 2.28
CA GLY A 47 2.56 -0.80 2.34
C GLY A 47 2.96 -1.66 1.14
N ILE A 48 2.17 -2.69 0.85
CA ILE A 48 2.44 -3.61 -0.26
C ILE A 48 2.30 -2.91 -1.62
N LEU A 49 1.28 -2.06 -1.76
CA LEU A 49 1.08 -1.27 -2.97
C LEU A 49 2.27 -0.33 -3.20
N PHE A 50 2.75 0.32 -2.15
CA PHE A 50 3.91 1.22 -2.22
C PHE A 50 5.18 0.51 -2.71
N GLU A 51 5.41 -0.73 -2.27
CA GLU A 51 6.52 -1.57 -2.77
C GLU A 51 6.41 -1.82 -4.28
N GLN A 52 5.21 -2.11 -4.77
CA GLN A 52 4.96 -2.38 -6.19
C GLN A 52 5.17 -1.12 -7.04
N GLU A 53 4.53 0.00 -6.64
CA GLU A 53 4.64 1.28 -7.34
C GLU A 53 6.09 1.77 -7.41
N TYR A 54 6.85 1.60 -6.32
CA TYR A 54 8.23 2.07 -6.29
C TYR A 54 9.15 1.22 -7.18
N VAL A 55 8.95 -0.10 -7.22
CA VAL A 55 9.69 -0.96 -8.16
C VAL A 55 9.36 -0.62 -9.62
N GLU A 56 8.09 -0.35 -9.93
CA GLU A 56 7.70 0.11 -11.27
C GLU A 56 8.34 1.45 -11.63
N LEU A 57 8.35 2.40 -10.69
CA LEU A 57 9.00 3.70 -10.85
C LEU A 57 10.51 3.54 -11.13
N LEU A 58 11.20 2.66 -10.40
CA LEU A 58 12.61 2.35 -10.64
C LEU A 58 12.81 1.70 -12.03
N SER A 59 11.95 0.76 -12.40
CA SER A 59 12.00 0.10 -13.71
C SER A 59 11.82 1.11 -14.86
N ALA A 60 10.88 2.05 -14.73
CA ALA A 60 10.67 3.13 -15.68
C ALA A 60 11.89 4.06 -15.82
N GLN A 61 12.73 4.13 -14.78
CA GLN A 61 14.01 4.86 -14.78
C GLN A 61 15.19 4.00 -15.25
N GLY A 62 14.96 2.75 -15.63
CA GLY A 62 16.00 1.80 -16.07
C GLY A 62 16.81 1.20 -14.91
N VAL A 63 16.29 1.26 -13.69
CA VAL A 63 16.86 0.62 -12.50
C VAL A 63 16.15 -0.71 -12.29
N GLU A 64 16.91 -1.81 -12.25
CA GLU A 64 16.36 -3.13 -11.96
C GLU A 64 16.19 -3.28 -10.44
N ALA A 65 14.97 -3.62 -10.01
CA ALA A 65 14.64 -3.83 -8.61
C ALA A 65 13.57 -4.91 -8.46
N GLN A 66 13.54 -5.54 -7.30
CA GLN A 66 12.56 -6.57 -6.97
C GLN A 66 12.07 -6.44 -5.53
N VAL A 67 10.78 -6.68 -5.31
CA VAL A 67 10.21 -6.81 -3.96
C VAL A 67 10.56 -8.20 -3.41
N PHE A 68 10.97 -8.29 -2.15
CA PHE A 68 11.23 -9.58 -1.53
C PHE A 68 9.95 -10.42 -1.40
N GLU A 69 9.95 -11.63 -1.97
CA GLU A 69 8.79 -12.55 -2.04
C GLU A 69 8.33 -13.07 -0.67
N ALA A 70 9.26 -13.19 0.29
CA ALA A 70 8.91 -13.56 1.65
C ALA A 70 8.67 -12.29 2.47
N THR A 71 7.45 -12.10 2.99
CA THR A 71 7.08 -11.10 4.01
C THR A 71 7.81 -11.28 5.36
N ASN A 72 8.92 -12.01 5.38
CA ASN A 72 9.72 -12.37 6.55
C ASN A 72 11.22 -12.04 6.35
N HIS A 73 11.57 -11.21 5.36
CA HIS A 73 12.87 -10.54 5.36
C HIS A 73 12.80 -9.44 6.43
N PRO A 74 13.64 -9.49 7.48
CA PRO A 74 13.30 -8.89 8.77
C PRO A 74 13.31 -7.36 8.79
N VAL A 75 13.76 -6.70 7.73
CA VAL A 75 14.01 -5.24 7.75
C VAL A 75 13.74 -4.56 6.41
N THR A 76 14.13 -5.16 5.28
CA THR A 76 14.14 -4.54 3.95
C THR A 76 13.03 -5.11 3.06
N ASP A 77 12.49 -4.25 2.19
CA ASP A 77 11.30 -4.55 1.38
C ASP A 77 11.66 -4.71 -0.10
N VAL A 78 12.62 -3.92 -0.60
CA VAL A 78 13.05 -3.91 -2.01
C VAL A 78 14.56 -4.09 -2.12
N ALA A 79 15.00 -4.90 -3.09
CA ALA A 79 16.39 -5.06 -3.49
C ALA A 79 16.61 -4.41 -4.87
N ILE A 80 17.64 -3.56 -4.95
CA ILE A 80 18.17 -3.01 -6.21
C ILE A 80 19.20 -4.00 -6.77
N MET A 81 19.10 -4.28 -8.06
CA MET A 81 19.85 -5.32 -8.75
C MET A 81 20.87 -4.73 -9.75
N ASP A 82 22.01 -5.41 -9.90
CA ASP A 82 22.94 -5.26 -11.02
C ASP A 82 23.16 -6.65 -11.65
N GLY A 83 22.32 -6.97 -12.64
CA GLY A 83 22.15 -8.33 -13.13
C GLY A 83 21.66 -9.25 -12.01
N ASP A 84 22.38 -10.35 -11.77
CA ASP A 84 22.01 -11.34 -10.74
C ASP A 84 22.43 -10.93 -9.31
N ASN A 85 23.05 -9.76 -9.11
CA ASN A 85 23.58 -9.36 -7.81
C ASN A 85 22.72 -8.28 -7.15
N ILE A 86 22.44 -8.46 -5.85
CA ILE A 86 21.86 -7.40 -5.01
C ILE A 86 22.96 -6.38 -4.70
N VAL A 87 22.76 -5.13 -5.11
CA VAL A 87 23.72 -4.03 -4.84
C VAL A 87 23.28 -3.14 -3.67
N GLN A 88 21.97 -3.08 -3.41
CA GLN A 88 21.42 -2.32 -2.30
C GLN A 88 20.09 -2.92 -1.85
N GLU A 89 19.84 -2.91 -0.55
CA GLU A 89 18.54 -3.21 0.03
C GLU A 89 18.02 -1.98 0.74
N ILE A 90 16.73 -1.73 0.60
CA ILE A 90 16.05 -0.54 1.13
C ILE A 90 14.76 -0.94 1.84
N GLN A 91 14.41 -0.15 2.84
CA GLN A 91 13.14 -0.27 3.54
C GLN A 91 12.17 0.80 3.02
N LEU A 92 10.93 0.41 2.76
CA LEU A 92 9.88 1.30 2.32
C LEU A 92 8.90 1.58 3.46
N LYS A 93 8.45 2.84 3.58
CA LYS A 93 7.43 3.26 4.54
C LYS A 93 6.35 4.10 3.87
N ALA A 94 5.18 3.50 3.69
CA ALA A 94 3.95 4.17 3.24
C ALA A 94 3.27 4.87 4.42
N THR A 95 3.77 6.05 4.82
CA THR A 95 3.24 6.81 5.95
C THR A 95 3.55 8.29 5.83
N ASP A 96 2.64 9.15 6.26
CA ASP A 96 2.89 10.58 6.45
C ASP A 96 3.55 10.93 7.82
N SER A 97 3.84 9.92 8.65
CA SER A 97 4.25 10.12 10.04
C SER A 97 5.75 10.13 10.24
N SER A 98 6.30 11.30 10.59
CA SER A 98 7.72 11.47 10.88
C SER A 98 8.19 10.63 12.08
N SER A 99 7.32 10.35 13.06
CA SER A 99 7.69 9.50 14.20
C SER A 99 7.92 8.05 13.79
N TYR A 100 7.16 7.53 12.83
CA TYR A 100 7.37 6.18 12.32
C TYR A 100 8.68 6.06 11.53
N ILE A 101 9.01 7.08 10.72
CA ILE A 101 10.30 7.13 10.01
C ILE A 101 11.46 7.24 11.00
N SER A 102 11.36 8.11 12.01
CA SER A 102 12.42 8.26 13.02
C SER A 102 12.67 6.96 13.79
N ALA A 103 11.61 6.25 14.19
CA ALA A 103 11.72 4.94 14.83
C ALA A 103 12.39 3.91 13.92
N ALA A 104 12.04 3.89 12.63
CA ALA A 104 12.65 2.99 11.66
C ALA A 104 14.16 3.25 11.48
N ILE A 105 14.59 4.52 11.47
CA ILE A 105 16.01 4.90 11.44
C ILE A 105 16.74 4.43 12.70
N GLU A 106 16.13 4.59 13.88
CA GLU A 106 16.71 4.15 15.15
C GLU A 106 16.84 2.63 15.23
N GLU A 107 15.85 1.90 14.71
CA GLU A 107 15.84 0.45 14.67
C GLU A 107 16.84 -0.11 13.65
N ASN A 108 17.00 0.56 12.50
CA ASN A 108 17.79 0.07 11.36
C ASN A 108 18.69 1.18 10.77
N PRO A 109 19.71 1.64 11.50
CA PRO A 109 20.53 2.79 11.09
C PRO A 109 21.39 2.56 9.85
N ASP A 110 21.59 1.30 9.46
CA ASP A 110 22.40 0.90 8.30
C ASP A 110 21.55 0.68 7.03
N VAL A 111 20.22 0.83 7.13
CA VAL A 111 19.29 0.60 6.02
C VAL A 111 18.74 1.92 5.51
N GLY A 112 18.84 2.14 4.19
CA GLY A 112 18.23 3.31 3.55
C GLY A 112 16.71 3.21 3.58
N ILE A 113 16.04 4.30 3.95
CA ILE A 113 14.59 4.36 3.99
C ILE A 113 14.09 5.14 2.78
N VAL A 114 13.14 4.56 2.06
CA VAL A 114 12.34 5.22 1.05
C VAL A 114 10.95 5.49 1.66
N ALA A 115 10.51 6.74 1.64
CA ALA A 115 9.25 7.14 2.25
C ALA A 115 8.37 7.90 1.26
N THR A 116 7.10 8.11 1.62
CA THR A 116 6.19 8.95 0.83
C THR A 116 6.63 10.41 0.87
N SER A 117 6.26 11.15 -0.17
CA SER A 117 6.75 12.52 -0.37
C SER A 117 6.42 13.47 0.78
N GLU A 118 5.26 13.30 1.41
CA GLU A 118 4.82 14.14 2.51
C GLU A 118 5.76 14.06 3.72
N VAL A 119 6.14 12.83 4.09
CA VAL A 119 6.99 12.62 5.26
C VAL A 119 8.46 12.86 4.93
N ALA A 120 8.91 12.48 3.73
CA ALA A 120 10.30 12.64 3.30
C ALA A 120 10.74 14.11 3.31
N ALA A 121 9.84 15.03 2.95
CA ALA A 121 10.09 16.47 2.99
C ALA A 121 10.41 17.03 4.39
N SER A 122 10.12 16.27 5.46
CA SER A 122 10.41 16.64 6.85
C SER A 122 11.79 16.16 7.34
N PHE A 123 12.54 15.42 6.52
CA PHE A 123 13.86 14.89 6.88
C PHE A 123 14.96 15.55 6.04
N ASP A 124 16.02 15.97 6.72
CA ASP A 124 17.24 16.47 6.08
C ASP A 124 18.27 15.32 6.00
N GLY A 125 18.75 15.00 4.79
CA GLY A 125 19.90 14.11 4.56
C GLY A 125 19.63 12.87 3.71
N ASP A 126 20.67 12.10 3.43
CA ASP A 126 20.64 10.97 2.47
C ASP A 126 19.98 9.70 3.03
N MET A 127 19.60 9.68 4.31
CA MET A 127 19.03 8.49 4.97
C MET A 127 17.55 8.24 4.64
N VAL A 128 16.81 9.30 4.29
CA VAL A 128 15.40 9.21 3.89
C VAL A 128 15.28 9.73 2.47
N ILE A 129 14.89 8.84 1.57
CA ILE A 129 14.72 9.10 0.16
C ILE A 129 13.23 9.36 -0.08
N ASP A 130 12.93 10.48 -0.74
CA ASP A 130 11.60 10.74 -1.28
C ASP A 130 11.33 9.81 -2.46
N SER A 131 10.31 8.97 -2.33
CA SER A 131 9.85 8.07 -3.41
C SER A 131 9.23 8.80 -4.59
N GLY A 132 8.75 10.03 -4.39
CA GLY A 132 7.88 10.74 -5.32
C GLY A 132 6.42 10.26 -5.31
N ILE A 133 6.04 9.38 -4.38
CA ILE A 133 4.69 8.82 -4.24
C ILE A 133 4.07 9.40 -2.96
N GLU A 134 2.83 9.89 -3.08
CA GLU A 134 2.09 10.47 -1.97
C GLU A 134 1.36 9.39 -1.15
N ASP A 135 1.42 9.48 0.17
CA ASP A 135 0.67 8.64 1.11
C ASP A 135 -0.84 8.76 0.89
N ALA A 136 -1.31 9.98 0.63
CA ALA A 136 -2.71 10.25 0.33
C ALA A 136 -3.17 9.59 -0.98
N ALA A 137 -2.29 9.49 -1.98
CA ALA A 137 -2.60 8.83 -3.25
C ALA A 137 -2.74 7.30 -3.06
N LEU A 138 -1.87 6.69 -2.26
CA LEU A 138 -1.97 5.27 -1.88
C LEU A 138 -3.26 5.00 -1.10
N GLU A 139 -3.58 5.84 -0.11
CA GLU A 139 -4.78 5.70 0.71
C GLU A 139 -6.07 5.84 -0.09
N GLN A 140 -6.11 6.83 -0.99
CA GLN A 140 -7.23 7.03 -1.90
C GLN A 140 -7.41 5.80 -2.79
N ALA A 141 -6.35 5.33 -3.45
CA ALA A 141 -6.43 4.20 -4.38
C ALA A 141 -6.95 2.92 -3.68
N VAL A 142 -6.45 2.64 -2.48
CA VAL A 142 -6.91 1.49 -1.68
C VAL A 142 -8.37 1.66 -1.29
N SER A 143 -8.73 2.81 -0.72
CA SER A 143 -10.09 3.05 -0.22
C SER A 143 -11.14 3.00 -1.34
N GLU A 144 -10.87 3.65 -2.47
CA GLU A 144 -11.79 3.66 -3.62
C GLU A 144 -11.96 2.27 -4.24
N THR A 145 -10.91 1.43 -4.22
CA THR A 145 -10.96 0.13 -4.87
C THR A 145 -11.64 -0.95 -4.02
N VAL A 146 -11.36 -0.98 -2.70
CA VAL A 146 -11.82 -2.08 -1.83
C VAL A 146 -12.90 -1.68 -0.81
N LEU A 147 -13.15 -0.38 -0.59
CA LEU A 147 -14.13 0.10 0.39
C LEU A 147 -15.30 0.88 -0.22
N ASP A 148 -15.20 1.37 -1.46
CA ASP A 148 -16.31 2.14 -2.05
C ASP A 148 -17.51 1.23 -2.36
N GLU A 149 -18.67 1.54 -1.80
CA GLU A 149 -19.93 0.85 -2.08
C GLU A 149 -20.38 1.03 -3.54
N ALA A 150 -19.90 2.05 -4.25
CA ALA A 150 -20.26 2.31 -5.64
C ALA A 150 -19.79 1.20 -6.62
N VAL A 151 -18.78 0.40 -6.24
CA VAL A 151 -18.36 -0.79 -7.00
C VAL A 151 -19.16 -2.05 -6.65
N ASN A 152 -20.04 -1.99 -5.64
CA ASN A 152 -20.90 -3.10 -5.21
C ASN A 152 -22.41 -2.78 -5.44
N PRO A 153 -22.98 -3.08 -6.61
CA PRO A 153 -24.40 -2.83 -6.88
C PRO A 153 -25.37 -3.67 -6.02
N LEU A 154 -24.88 -4.58 -5.16
CA LEU A 154 -25.69 -5.52 -4.41
C LEU A 154 -25.32 -5.59 -2.92
N SER A 155 -25.17 -4.46 -2.23
CA SER A 155 -25.30 -4.45 -0.77
C SER A 155 -26.79 -4.61 -0.36
N PRO A 156 -27.17 -5.62 0.46
CA PRO A 156 -28.54 -5.79 0.93
C PRO A 156 -29.01 -4.68 1.90
N LEU A 157 -28.14 -3.77 2.32
CA LEU A 157 -28.51 -2.62 3.16
C LEU A 157 -29.01 -1.41 2.35
N SER A 158 -28.70 -1.32 1.05
CA SER A 158 -29.16 -0.22 0.18
C SER A 158 -30.65 -0.30 -0.19
N VAL A 159 -31.31 -1.42 0.11
CA VAL A 159 -32.76 -1.59 -0.14
C VAL A 159 -33.62 -0.86 0.91
N ILE A 160 -33.07 -0.51 2.08
CA ILE A 160 -33.86 0.13 3.14
C ILE A 160 -34.11 1.62 2.86
N GLY A 161 -33.24 2.28 2.07
CA GLY A 161 -33.41 3.68 1.67
C GLY A 161 -34.48 3.93 0.60
N TRP A 162 -34.90 2.92 -0.16
CA TRP A 162 -35.92 3.06 -1.22
C TRP A 162 -37.34 2.71 -0.78
N MET A 163 -37.54 2.19 0.44
CA MET A 163 -38.86 1.79 0.92
C MET A 163 -39.59 2.86 1.76
N PHE A 164 -38.89 3.91 2.22
CA PHE A 164 -39.49 4.99 2.99
C PHE A 164 -39.23 6.34 2.35
N GLY A 165 -39.89 6.59 1.21
CA GLY A 165 -39.93 7.93 0.63
C GLY A 165 -40.54 8.92 1.62
N LEU A 166 -39.74 9.88 2.10
CA LEU A 166 -40.23 11.15 2.65
C LEU A 166 -39.27 12.29 2.26
N PRO A 167 -39.81 13.44 1.81
CA PRO A 167 -39.03 14.62 1.47
C PRO A 167 -38.82 15.52 2.71
N PHE A 168 -37.58 16.01 2.86
CA PHE A 168 -37.07 17.05 3.78
C PHE A 168 -37.37 16.89 5.28
#